data_AF-A0A7C3Y5F4-F1
#
_entry.id   AF-A0A7C3Y5F4-F1
#
_cell.length_a   1.000
_cell.length_b   1.000
_cell.length_c   1.000
_cell.angle_alpha   90.00
_cell.angle_beta   90.00
_cell.angle_gamma   90.00
#
_symmetry.space_group_name_H-M   'P 1'
#
loop_
_entity.id
_entity.type
_entity.pdbx_description
1 polymer ?
#
loop_
_entity_poly.entity_id
_entity_poly.type
_entity_poly.pdbx_seq_one_letter_code
_entity_poly.pdbx_strand_id
1 'polypeptide(L)' 'MSDVVLKRINDIEKILIEINAKIDNFIGYEELTEKERRELRKIREGVKRGKCVGFNEVF' A
#
# COMPACT_ATOMS: atom_id res chain seq x y z
N MET A 1 24.49 10.11 22.07
CA MET A 1 23.39 10.96 21.56
C MET A 1 22.20 10.75 22.48
N SER A 2 21.40 11.77 22.77
CA SER A 2 20.20 11.61 23.63
C SER A 2 19.25 10.58 23.00
N ASP A 3 18.75 9.62 23.79
CA ASP A 3 17.81 8.57 23.34
C ASP A 3 16.56 9.14 22.66
N VAL A 4 16.18 10.36 23.02
CA VAL A 4 15.06 11.10 22.39
C VAL A 4 15.37 11.43 20.93
N VAL A 5 16.61 11.78 20.62
CA VAL A 5 17.04 12.07 19.24
C VAL A 5 17.03 10.79 18.41
N LEU A 6 17.54 9.68 18.95
CA LEU A 6 17.52 8.38 18.27
C LEU A 6 16.08 7.90 18.00
N LYS A 7 15.18 8.03 18.98
CA LYS A 7 13.77 7.69 18.80
C LYS A 7 13.13 8.49 17.66
N ARG A 8 13.35 9.81 17.63
CA ARG A 8 12.82 10.66 16.56
C ARG A 8 13.37 10.31 15.18
N ILE A 9 14.65 9.95 15.09
CA ILE A 9 15.26 9.50 13.83
C ILE A 9 14.58 8.21 13.34
N ASN A 10 14.37 7.23 14.23
CA ASN A 10 13.71 5.97 13.87
C ASN A 10 12.24 6.19 13.45
N ASP A 11 11.53 7.11 14.10
CA ASP A 11 10.15 7.45 13.72
C ASP A 11 10.11 8.11 12.32
N ILE A 12 11.07 8.99 12.02
CA ILE A 12 11.22 9.58 10.69
C ILE A 12 11.52 8.51 9.64
N GLU A 13 12.42 7.56 9.93
CA GLU A 13 12.75 6.46 9.02
C GLU A 13 11.53 5.63 8.64
N LYS A 14 10.68 5.26 9.63
CA LYS A 14 9.44 4.53 9.37
C LYS A 14 8.49 5.30 8.46
N ILE A 15 8.33 6.60 8.71
CA ILE A 15 7.49 7.46 7.88
C ILE A 15 8.02 7.52 6.45
N LEU A 16 9.34 7.61 6.27
CA LEU A 16 9.96 7.62 4.93
C LEU A 16 9.72 6.31 4.17
N ILE A 17 9.82 5.16 4.84
CA ILE A 17 9.51 3.85 4.25
C ILE A 17 8.04 3.78 3.81
N GLU A 18 7.11 4.24 4.66
CA GLU A 18 5.68 4.28 4.31
C GLU A 18 5.38 5.19 3.13
N ILE A 19 6.03 6.35 3.07
CA ILE A 19 5.88 7.29 1.94
C ILE A 19 6.40 6.66 0.67
N ASN A 20 7.57 6.03 0.70
CA ASN A 20 8.15 5.40 -0.48
C ASN A 20 7.23 4.30 -1.03
N ALA A 21 6.71 3.43 -0.16
CA ALA A 21 5.75 2.40 -0.56
C ALA A 21 4.46 3.00 -1.17
N LYS A 22 3.98 4.14 -0.66
CA LYS A 22 2.81 4.82 -1.25
C LYS A 22 3.12 5.42 -2.61
N ILE A 23 4.31 5.98 -2.81
CA ILE A 23 4.77 6.51 -4.10
C ILE A 23 4.86 5.37 -5.13
N ASP A 24 5.47 4.25 -4.77
CA ASP A 24 5.58 3.07 -5.66
C ASP A 24 4.20 2.57 -6.09
N ASN A 25 3.27 2.46 -5.14
CA ASN A 25 1.88 2.07 -5.44
C ASN A 25 1.15 3.10 -6.33
N PHE A 26 1.42 4.39 -6.14
CA PHE A 26 0.80 5.45 -6.93
C PHE A 26 1.33 5.44 -8.38
N ILE A 27 2.64 5.35 -8.56
CA ILE A 27 3.27 5.25 -9.89
C ILE A 27 2.74 4.01 -10.62
N GLY A 28 2.72 2.85 -9.94
CA GLY A 28 2.17 1.63 -10.49
C GLY A 28 0.69 1.74 -10.88
N TYR A 29 -0.09 2.62 -10.23
CA TYR A 29 -1.49 2.89 -10.58
C TYR A 29 -1.65 3.79 -11.82
N GLU A 30 -0.73 4.73 -12.04
CA GLU A 30 -0.72 5.58 -13.24
C GLU A 30 -0.40 4.78 -14.50
N GLU A 31 0.48 3.78 -14.39
CA GLU A 31 0.88 2.89 -15.49
C GLU A 31 -0.19 1.88 -15.91
N LEU A 32 -1.24 1.70 -15.10
CA LEU A 32 -2.31 0.76 -15.42
C LEU A 32 -3.11 1.17 -16.65
N THR A 33 -3.34 0.19 -17.51
CA THR A 33 -4.32 0.30 -18.59
C THR A 33 -5.74 0.45 -18.04
N GLU A 34 -6.65 0.97 -18.87
CA GLU A 34 -8.07 1.08 -18.50
C GLU A 34 -8.71 -0.27 -18.15
N LYS A 35 -8.20 -1.38 -18.71
CA LYS A 35 -8.65 -2.73 -18.35
C LYS A 35 -8.25 -3.08 -16.93
N GLU A 36 -6.99 -2.90 -16.58
CA GLU A 36 -6.46 -3.18 -15.24
C GLU A 36 -7.11 -2.29 -14.18
N ARG A 37 -7.34 -1.00 -14.48
CA ARG A 37 -8.11 -0.10 -13.60
C ARG A 37 -9.55 -0.57 -13.35
N ARG A 38 -10.19 -1.23 -14.32
CA ARG A 38 -11.53 -1.82 -14.10
C ARG A 38 -11.46 -3.07 -13.21
N GLU A 39 -10.43 -3.89 -13.36
CA GLU A 39 -10.23 -5.07 -12.52
C GLU A 39 -9.96 -4.68 -11.07
N LEU A 40 -9.11 -3.68 -10.82
CA LEU A 40 -8.91 -3.12 -9.48
C LEU A 40 -10.20 -2.55 -8.88
N ARG A 41 -11.05 -1.90 -9.67
CA ARG A 41 -12.36 -1.42 -9.21
C ARG A 41 -13.25 -2.58 -8.75
N LYS A 42 -13.29 -3.68 -9.50
CA LYS A 42 -14.05 -4.90 -9.11
C LYS A 42 -13.51 -5.52 -7.81
N ILE A 43 -12.19 -5.61 -7.67
CA ILE A 43 -11.55 -6.09 -6.44
C ILE A 43 -11.95 -5.19 -5.26
N ARG A 44 -11.87 -3.86 -5.43
CA ARG A 44 -12.25 -2.88 -4.40
C ARG A 44 -13.72 -2.99 -3.99
N GLU A 45 -14.62 -3.24 -4.93
CA GLU A 45 -16.03 -3.49 -4.64
C GLU A 45 -16.26 -4.83 -3.92
N GLY A 46 -15.51 -5.88 -4.29
CA GLY A 46 -15.54 -7.18 -3.61
C GLY A 46 -15.15 -7.06 -2.14
N VAL A 47 -14.03 -6.38 -1.87
CA VAL A 47 -13.55 -6.10 -0.50
C VAL A 47 -14.60 -5.29 0.29
N LYS A 48 -15.17 -4.23 -0.30
CA LYS A 48 -16.24 -3.43 0.36
C LYS A 48 -17.48 -4.26 0.74
N ARG A 49 -17.79 -5.30 -0.03
CA ARG A 49 -18.93 -6.21 0.22
C ARG A 49 -18.57 -7.37 1.14
N GLY A 50 -17.37 -7.41 1.72
CA GLY A 50 -16.88 -8.50 2.55
C GLY A 50 -16.53 -9.77 1.77
N LYS A 51 -16.51 -9.70 0.44
CA LYS A 51 -16.07 -10.80 -0.45
C LYS A 51 -14.58 -10.65 -0.72
N CYS A 52 -13.78 -10.93 0.31
CA CYS A 52 -12.34 -10.97 0.25
C CYS A 52 -11.87 -12.35 0.70
N VAL A 53 -10.93 -12.93 -0.05
CA VAL A 53 -10.22 -14.16 0.29
C VAL A 53 -8.81 -13.80 0.72
N GLY A 54 -8.28 -14.52 1.70
CA GLY A 54 -6.93 -14.32 2.18
C GLY A 54 -5.89 -14.67 1.12
N PHE A 55 -4.71 -14.06 1.16
CA PHE A 55 -3.62 -14.39 0.23
C PHE A 55 -3.33 -15.91 0.20
N ASN A 56 -3.35 -16.56 1.37
CA ASN A 56 -3.13 -18.01 1.53
C ASN A 56 -4.30 -18.89 1.02
N GLU A 57 -5.44 -18.31 0.66
CA GLU A 57 -6.59 -19.04 0.11
C GLU A 57 -6.58 -19.04 -1.43
N VAL A 58 -5.77 -18.16 -2.03
CA VAL A 58 -5.67 -17.98 -3.49
C VAL A 58 -4.38 -18.58 -4.05
N PHE A 59 -3.35 -18.72 -3.22
CA PHE A 59 -2.01 -19.23 -3.57
C PHE A 59 -1.64 -20.44 -2.72
#